data_AF-A0A7S0X9B2-F1
#
_entry.id   AF-A0A7S0X9B2-F1
#
_cell.length_a   1.000
_cell.length_b   1.000
_cell.length_c   1.000
_cell.angle_alpha   90.00
_cell.angle_beta   90.00
_cell.angle_gamma   90.00
#
_symmetry.space_group_name_H-M   'P 1'
#
loop_
_entity.id
_entity.type
_entity.pdbx_description
1 polymer ?
#
loop_
_entity_poly.entity_id
_entity_poly.type
_entity_poly.pdbx_seq_one_letter_code
_entity_poly.pdbx_strand_id
1 'polypeptide(L)'
;RVWPLTSRLLRPTRAEDSHFQGSHDIPARTQGTWAHENIGACTPRSPLMAPSASSPAPSGVAFPMDVSTGARTTTAAGKAVWAAAARGLATPQGVALAEELTAERHWRHSYDGYLTRLAELQSCATPAAAVASCRAGLDAAHSTFQFCRAGEETVTLAAAMQHRRAPALWTGTITGDGDRPAKVPAIQMSVDGAGTTLTGDALVAHVRAWAAAGAVEPDVVDALECLNANADVWAGTDLDSTVFVLLGGTSEMCPLAPLLARGATVACVARGSARLAAAAALAAASPGGTLLLPISGGVDASWSPASPAPASVEEVLRTAGADLITQTPEIRTWLASLAPGKRLVVGAYAYLDGEAHVRASLAMDAIAADLVATRGGGGGGGGGGG
;
A
#
# COMPACT_ATOMS: atom_id res chain seq x y z
N ARG A 1 -6.35 -2.67 -21.75
CA ARG A 1 -6.25 -1.68 -22.85
C ARG A 1 -5.61 -0.44 -22.25
N VAL A 2 -4.46 0.00 -22.76
CA VAL A 2 -3.72 1.17 -22.26
C VAL A 2 -4.06 2.34 -23.16
N TRP A 3 -4.54 3.45 -22.58
CA TRP A 3 -4.79 4.69 -23.29
C TRP A 3 -3.87 5.78 -22.70
N PRO A 4 -3.16 6.57 -23.51
CA PRO A 4 -2.28 7.62 -23.03
C PRO A 4 -3.07 8.94 -22.85
N LEU A 5 -2.82 9.66 -21.75
CA LEU A 5 -3.30 11.04 -21.59
C LEU A 5 -2.11 12.01 -21.59
N THR A 6 -2.19 12.94 -22.53
CA THR A 6 -1.24 14.02 -22.80
C THR A 6 -1.53 15.26 -21.96
N SER A 7 -0.44 15.90 -21.52
CA SER A 7 -0.23 17.26 -21.02
C SER A 7 -1.32 18.33 -21.27
N ARG A 8 -1.65 19.08 -20.21
CA ARG A 8 -1.92 20.55 -20.08
C ARG A 8 -2.53 20.75 -18.67
N LEU A 9 -2.18 21.68 -17.78
CA LEU A 9 -1.37 22.90 -17.77
C LEU A 9 -1.05 23.20 -16.30
N LEU A 10 0.21 23.50 -15.97
CA LEU A 10 0.57 24.23 -14.76
C LEU A 10 0.13 25.69 -14.92
N ARG A 11 -0.63 26.22 -13.96
CA ARG A 11 -0.67 27.66 -13.68
C ARG A 11 -0.29 27.90 -12.22
N PRO A 12 0.75 28.70 -11.95
CA PRO A 12 0.99 29.19 -10.60
C PRO A 12 0.05 30.38 -10.36
N THR A 13 -0.90 30.26 -9.44
CA THR A 13 -1.60 31.43 -8.90
C THR A 13 -0.69 32.10 -7.88
N ARG A 14 -0.14 33.23 -8.31
CA ARG A 14 0.54 34.24 -7.50
C ARG A 14 -0.43 34.75 -6.43
N ALA A 15 0.07 34.90 -5.20
CA ALA A 15 -0.63 35.60 -4.13
C ALA A 15 -0.90 37.05 -4.55
N GLU A 16 -2.17 37.44 -4.52
CA GLU A 16 -2.57 38.84 -4.50
C GLU A 16 -3.44 39.08 -3.27
N ASP A 17 -3.00 40.05 -2.48
CA ASP A 17 -3.69 40.61 -1.33
C ASP A 17 -5.09 41.10 -1.71
N SER A 18 -6.11 40.59 -1.04
CA SER A 18 -7.42 41.25 -0.99
C SER A 18 -7.86 41.37 0.46
N HIS A 19 -7.77 42.61 0.97
CA HIS A 19 -8.46 43.06 2.15
C HIS A 19 -9.95 42.71 2.07
N PHE A 20 -10.45 41.96 3.05
CA PHE A 20 -11.88 41.91 3.34
C PHE A 20 -12.09 42.18 4.83
N GLN A 21 -12.62 43.37 5.11
CA GLN A 21 -13.11 43.77 6.43
C GLN A 21 -14.44 43.05 6.70
N GLY A 22 -14.52 42.35 7.83
CA GLY A 22 -15.74 41.74 8.34
C GLY A 22 -15.66 41.65 9.86
N SER A 23 -16.16 42.69 10.51
CA SER A 23 -16.35 42.83 11.95
C SER A 23 -17.31 41.80 12.52
N HIS A 24 -16.95 41.12 13.62
CA HIS A 24 -17.87 40.81 14.73
C HIS A 24 -17.10 40.46 16.01
N ASP A 25 -17.66 40.92 17.12
CA ASP A 25 -17.08 41.08 18.46
C ASP A 25 -16.71 39.79 19.21
N ILE A 26 -15.60 39.82 19.95
CA ILE A 26 -15.30 38.88 21.05
C ILE A 26 -14.75 39.69 22.24
N PRO A 27 -15.32 39.58 23.46
CA PRO A 27 -14.94 40.40 24.60
C PRO A 27 -13.64 39.92 25.30
N ALA A 28 -12.98 40.87 25.95
CA ALA A 28 -11.64 40.76 26.54
C ALA A 28 -11.60 40.29 28.01
N ARG A 29 -10.36 39.92 28.42
CA ARG A 29 -9.79 39.61 29.77
C ARG A 29 -9.78 38.11 30.12
N THR A 30 -8.71 37.52 30.66
CA THR A 30 -7.74 38.01 31.67
C THR A 30 -6.32 37.42 31.49
N GLN A 31 -5.31 38.24 31.76
CA GLN A 31 -3.90 37.85 31.94
C GLN A 31 -3.71 37.12 33.28
N GLY A 32 -2.97 36.00 33.26
CA GLY A 32 -2.50 35.27 34.43
C GLY A 32 -0.99 35.09 34.38
N THR A 33 -0.32 35.65 35.37
CA THR A 33 1.13 35.65 35.64
C THR A 33 1.68 34.26 35.99
N TRP A 34 2.84 33.89 35.44
CA TRP A 34 3.66 32.78 35.95
C TRP A 34 5.00 33.32 36.45
N ALA A 35 5.23 33.13 37.75
CA ALA A 35 6.42 33.54 38.47
C ALA A 35 7.59 32.57 38.25
N HIS A 36 8.79 33.12 38.21
CA HIS A 36 10.05 32.40 38.29
C HIS A 36 10.30 31.92 39.73
N GLU A 37 10.72 30.66 39.89
CA GLU A 37 11.54 30.24 41.02
C GLU A 37 12.60 29.25 40.53
N ASN A 38 13.82 29.43 41.03
CA ASN A 38 15.05 28.78 40.62
C ASN A 38 15.68 28.12 41.86
N ILE A 39 16.60 27.17 41.62
CA ILE A 39 17.63 26.58 42.52
C ILE A 39 17.37 25.14 43.05
N GLY A 40 18.07 24.18 42.40
CA GLY A 40 19.24 23.49 43.00
C GLY A 40 19.06 22.11 43.68
N ALA A 41 19.64 21.06 43.07
CA ALA A 41 20.55 20.11 43.74
C ALA A 41 21.20 19.12 42.75
N CYS A 42 22.53 19.04 42.77
CA CYS A 42 23.35 18.03 42.09
C CYS A 42 23.18 16.63 42.70
N THR A 43 23.18 15.59 41.86
CA THR A 43 23.41 14.19 42.27
C THR A 43 24.50 13.54 41.38
N PRO A 44 25.26 12.55 41.88
CA PRO A 44 26.55 12.16 41.31
C PRO A 44 26.44 11.20 40.11
N ARG A 45 27.45 11.24 39.23
CA ARG A 45 27.62 10.37 38.05
C ARG A 45 27.61 8.87 38.45
N SER A 46 26.72 8.11 37.83
CA SER A 46 26.75 6.64 37.83
C SER A 46 27.78 6.08 36.82
N PRO A 47 28.39 4.92 37.09
CA PRO A 47 29.54 4.41 36.35
C PRO A 47 29.17 3.76 35.01
N LEU A 48 30.11 3.87 34.07
CA LEU A 48 30.24 3.23 32.75
C LEU A 48 29.22 2.10 32.45
N MET A 49 28.25 2.40 31.58
CA MET A 49 27.37 1.40 30.96
C MET A 49 28.18 0.43 30.10
N ALA A 50 27.93 -0.86 30.30
CA ALA A 50 28.37 -1.95 29.43
C ALA A 50 27.90 -1.74 27.96
N PRO A 51 28.61 -2.28 26.96
CA PRO A 51 28.25 -2.12 25.55
C PRO A 51 26.82 -2.61 25.31
N SER A 52 26.01 -1.75 24.68
CA SER A 52 24.63 -2.02 24.31
C SER A 52 24.52 -3.32 23.51
N ALA A 53 23.58 -4.18 23.91
CA ALA A 53 23.19 -5.34 23.12
C ALA A 53 22.95 -4.94 21.66
N SER A 54 23.62 -5.63 20.74
CA SER A 54 23.47 -5.43 19.29
C SER A 54 22.00 -5.44 18.90
N SER A 55 21.56 -4.46 18.10
CA SER A 55 20.22 -4.45 17.51
C SER A 55 19.91 -5.82 16.91
N PRO A 56 18.67 -6.34 17.06
CA PRO A 56 18.31 -7.64 16.53
C PRO A 56 18.63 -7.70 15.03
N ALA A 57 19.15 -8.85 14.59
CA ALA A 57 19.52 -9.04 13.19
C ALA A 57 18.32 -8.71 12.28
N PRO A 58 18.56 -8.04 11.14
CA PRO A 58 17.49 -7.68 10.21
C PRO A 58 16.76 -8.95 9.75
N SER A 59 15.43 -8.87 9.69
CA SER A 59 14.56 -9.94 9.23
C SER A 59 13.62 -9.41 8.14
N GLY A 60 13.42 -10.18 7.09
CA GLY A 60 12.59 -9.83 5.95
C GLY A 60 13.27 -8.92 4.94
N VAL A 61 12.45 -8.15 4.20
CA VAL A 61 12.92 -7.10 3.28
C VAL A 61 13.75 -6.09 4.04
N ALA A 62 14.94 -5.77 3.56
CA ALA A 62 15.90 -4.87 4.20
C ALA A 62 16.68 -4.06 3.16
N PHE A 63 17.09 -2.84 3.54
CA PHE A 63 18.01 -2.02 2.77
C PHE A 63 19.34 -2.75 2.55
N PRO A 64 20.03 -2.57 1.41
CA PRO A 64 21.33 -3.21 1.18
C PRO A 64 22.32 -2.92 2.31
N MET A 65 23.08 -3.96 2.71
CA MET A 65 24.19 -3.78 3.64
C MET A 65 25.40 -3.24 2.89
N ASP A 66 25.96 -2.15 3.39
CA ASP A 66 27.25 -1.66 2.96
C ASP A 66 28.33 -2.60 3.49
N VAL A 67 29.06 -3.25 2.58
CA VAL A 67 30.12 -4.22 2.92
C VAL A 67 31.31 -3.59 3.63
N SER A 68 31.53 -2.27 3.45
CA SER A 68 32.66 -1.57 4.04
C SER A 68 32.38 -1.11 5.47
N THR A 69 31.13 -0.73 5.76
CA THR A 69 30.72 -0.24 7.08
C THR A 69 29.95 -1.28 7.91
N GLY A 70 29.44 -2.34 7.27
CA GLY A 70 28.52 -3.31 7.87
C GLY A 70 27.13 -2.73 8.17
N ALA A 71 26.88 -1.47 7.79
CA ALA A 71 25.64 -0.76 8.10
C ALA A 71 24.64 -0.84 6.93
N ARG A 72 23.35 -0.79 7.25
CA ARG A 72 22.28 -0.61 6.25
C ARG A 72 21.89 0.85 6.23
N THR A 73 22.02 1.50 5.08
CA THR A 73 21.76 2.95 4.97
C THR A 73 20.62 3.23 4.00
N THR A 74 19.68 4.07 4.43
CA THR A 74 18.58 4.52 3.57
C THR A 74 19.06 5.51 2.51
N THR A 75 20.08 6.32 2.84
CA THR A 75 20.66 7.32 1.93
C THR A 75 21.30 6.69 0.70
N ALA A 76 22.17 5.69 0.87
CA ALA A 76 22.85 5.08 -0.28
C ALA A 76 21.85 4.36 -1.19
N ALA A 77 20.91 3.62 -0.60
CA ALA A 77 19.85 2.94 -1.34
C ALA A 77 18.95 3.93 -2.09
N GLY A 78 18.51 5.01 -1.44
CA GLY A 78 17.68 6.04 -2.06
C GLY A 78 18.37 6.68 -3.26
N LYS A 79 19.63 7.08 -3.12
CA LYS A 79 20.41 7.64 -4.24
C LYS A 79 20.55 6.66 -5.39
N ALA A 80 20.85 5.39 -5.12
CA ALA A 80 21.02 4.38 -6.16
C ALA A 80 19.73 4.20 -6.97
N VAL A 81 18.58 4.11 -6.29
CA VAL A 81 17.25 3.97 -6.92
C VAL A 81 16.91 5.19 -7.77
N TRP A 82 17.04 6.40 -7.23
CA TRP A 82 16.72 7.62 -7.97
C TRP A 82 17.69 7.89 -9.12
N ALA A 83 18.97 7.59 -8.96
CA ALA A 83 19.95 7.69 -10.03
C ALA A 83 19.68 6.67 -11.16
N ALA A 84 19.22 5.46 -10.82
CA ALA A 84 18.76 4.49 -11.83
C ALA A 84 17.53 5.00 -12.58
N ALA A 85 16.56 5.60 -11.88
CA ALA A 85 15.41 6.22 -12.51
C ALA A 85 15.81 7.35 -13.47
N ALA A 86 16.70 8.24 -13.04
CA ALA A 86 17.21 9.33 -13.88
C ALA A 86 17.92 8.81 -15.14
N ARG A 87 18.78 7.79 -15.01
CA ARG A 87 19.41 7.12 -16.17
C ARG A 87 18.39 6.47 -17.10
N GLY A 88 17.30 5.93 -16.56
CA GLY A 88 16.22 5.29 -17.32
C GLY A 88 15.49 6.22 -18.30
N LEU A 89 15.64 7.54 -18.18
CA LEU A 89 15.17 8.50 -19.20
C LEU A 89 15.93 8.36 -20.53
N ALA A 90 17.15 7.79 -20.52
CA ALA A 90 18.03 7.66 -21.67
C ALA A 90 18.34 9.01 -22.38
N THR A 91 18.47 10.08 -21.60
CA THR A 91 18.84 11.42 -22.07
C THR A 91 20.15 11.91 -21.42
N PRO A 92 20.90 12.83 -22.06
CA PRO A 92 22.08 13.43 -21.44
C PRO A 92 21.78 14.09 -20.09
N GLN A 93 20.63 14.75 -19.97
CA GLN A 93 20.17 15.39 -18.73
C GLN A 93 19.87 14.36 -17.63
N GLY A 94 19.28 13.22 -17.98
CA GLY A 94 19.04 12.13 -17.04
C GLY A 94 20.33 11.49 -16.54
N VAL A 95 21.33 11.32 -17.41
CA VAL A 95 22.66 10.83 -17.03
C VAL A 95 23.35 11.81 -16.09
N ALA A 96 23.39 13.11 -16.44
CA ALA A 96 23.99 14.14 -15.60
C ALA A 96 23.32 14.21 -14.21
N LEU A 97 21.98 14.18 -14.16
CA LEU A 97 21.24 14.17 -12.90
C LEU A 97 21.58 12.95 -12.04
N ALA A 98 21.76 11.79 -12.65
CA ALA A 98 22.13 10.56 -11.94
C ALA A 98 23.54 10.63 -11.32
N GLU A 99 24.49 11.28 -12.00
CA GLU A 99 25.85 11.52 -11.50
C GLU A 99 25.82 12.49 -10.30
N GLU A 100 25.08 13.60 -10.43
CA GLU A 100 24.89 14.58 -9.35
C GLU A 100 24.23 13.93 -8.12
N LEU A 101 23.15 13.16 -8.31
CA LEU A 101 22.46 12.39 -7.27
C LEU A 101 23.42 11.47 -6.48
N THR A 102 24.32 10.80 -7.20
CA THR A 102 25.28 9.87 -6.61
C THR A 102 26.35 10.62 -5.81
N ALA A 103 26.81 11.78 -6.32
CA ALA A 103 27.87 12.58 -5.72
C ALA A 103 27.41 13.47 -4.54
N GLU A 104 26.10 13.70 -4.38
CA GLU A 104 25.54 14.53 -3.30
C GLU A 104 26.05 14.09 -1.92
N ARG A 105 26.45 15.01 -1.05
CA ARG A 105 26.94 14.68 0.30
C ARG A 105 25.91 14.95 1.40
N HIS A 106 25.03 15.92 1.22
CA HIS A 106 24.04 16.38 2.19
C HIS A 106 22.62 15.93 1.85
N TRP A 107 22.49 14.64 1.50
CA TRP A 107 21.25 14.04 0.97
C TRP A 107 19.97 14.48 1.70
N ARG A 108 19.98 14.42 3.05
CA ARG A 108 18.83 14.73 3.90
C ARG A 108 18.24 16.14 3.69
N HIS A 109 19.03 17.07 3.16
CA HIS A 109 18.64 18.46 2.96
C HIS A 109 18.46 18.85 1.50
N SER A 110 18.75 17.95 0.56
CA SER A 110 18.81 18.28 -0.87
C SER A 110 18.02 17.32 -1.76
N TYR A 111 17.53 16.20 -1.22
CA TYR A 111 16.85 15.17 -2.00
C TYR A 111 15.64 15.72 -2.78
N ASP A 112 14.86 16.60 -2.15
CA ASP A 112 13.66 17.22 -2.72
C ASP A 112 13.95 17.98 -4.02
N GLY A 113 15.06 18.71 -4.08
CA GLY A 113 15.50 19.41 -5.29
C GLY A 113 15.81 18.44 -6.45
N TYR A 114 16.46 17.32 -6.16
CA TYR A 114 16.75 16.31 -7.18
C TYR A 114 15.49 15.58 -7.66
N LEU A 115 14.58 15.25 -6.73
CA LEU A 115 13.31 14.60 -7.09
C LEU A 115 12.42 15.51 -7.92
N THR A 116 12.39 16.81 -7.60
CA THR A 116 11.68 17.82 -8.39
C THR A 116 12.24 17.88 -9.81
N ARG A 117 13.56 17.98 -9.97
CA ARG A 117 14.21 17.97 -11.30
C ARG A 117 13.94 16.68 -12.07
N LEU A 118 13.94 15.51 -11.41
CA LEU A 118 13.60 14.25 -12.06
C LEU A 118 12.14 14.25 -12.55
N ALA A 119 11.20 14.72 -11.71
CA ALA A 119 9.79 14.82 -12.06
C ALA A 119 9.55 15.78 -13.23
N GLU A 120 10.25 16.91 -13.29
CA GLU A 120 10.22 17.84 -14.42
C GLU A 120 10.70 17.17 -15.71
N LEU A 121 11.83 16.45 -15.66
CA LEU A 121 12.35 15.72 -16.81
C LEU A 121 11.37 14.62 -17.28
N GLN A 122 10.78 13.87 -16.35
CA GLN A 122 9.77 12.85 -16.66
C GLN A 122 8.52 13.47 -17.28
N SER A 123 8.08 14.65 -16.81
CA SER A 123 6.90 15.35 -17.32
C SER A 123 7.09 15.89 -18.75
N CYS A 124 8.32 16.24 -19.10
CA CYS A 124 8.68 16.68 -20.46
C CYS A 124 9.02 15.52 -21.40
N ALA A 125 9.16 14.29 -20.88
CA ALA A 125 9.49 13.12 -21.66
C ALA A 125 8.26 12.53 -22.39
N THR A 126 8.52 11.62 -23.32
CA THR A 126 7.42 10.80 -23.85
C THR A 126 6.87 9.88 -22.76
N PRO A 127 5.58 9.48 -22.81
CA PRO A 127 5.01 8.55 -21.84
C PRO A 127 5.83 7.25 -21.69
N ALA A 128 6.34 6.71 -22.80
CA ALA A 128 7.17 5.51 -22.79
C ALA A 128 8.50 5.72 -22.05
N ALA A 129 9.16 6.87 -22.24
CA ALA A 129 10.41 7.20 -21.56
C ALA A 129 10.20 7.48 -20.06
N ALA A 130 9.12 8.16 -19.69
CA ALA A 130 8.75 8.36 -18.29
C ALA A 130 8.50 7.01 -17.59
N VAL A 131 7.77 6.10 -18.23
CA VAL A 131 7.55 4.74 -17.71
C VAL A 131 8.87 3.96 -17.61
N ALA A 132 9.75 4.06 -18.61
CA ALA A 132 11.07 3.42 -18.57
C ALA A 132 11.95 3.95 -17.42
N SER A 133 11.92 5.25 -17.16
CA SER A 133 12.55 5.88 -16.00
C SER A 133 12.04 5.29 -14.69
N CYS A 134 10.71 5.25 -14.48
CA CYS A 134 10.13 4.68 -13.26
C CYS A 134 10.48 3.19 -13.10
N ARG A 135 10.43 2.40 -14.19
CA ARG A 135 10.81 0.99 -14.19
C ARG A 135 12.27 0.79 -13.80
N ALA A 136 13.19 1.59 -14.36
CA ALA A 136 14.61 1.49 -14.02
C ALA A 136 14.88 1.75 -12.53
N GLY A 137 14.16 2.70 -11.91
CA GLY A 137 14.22 2.91 -10.47
C GLY A 137 13.68 1.74 -9.66
N LEU A 138 12.52 1.20 -10.07
CA LEU A 138 11.90 0.06 -9.41
C LEU A 138 12.76 -1.21 -9.52
N ASP A 139 13.31 -1.49 -10.70
CA ASP A 139 14.24 -2.60 -10.95
C ASP A 139 15.50 -2.48 -10.08
N ALA A 140 16.04 -1.27 -9.92
CA ALA A 140 17.15 -1.01 -9.01
C ALA A 140 16.75 -1.31 -7.55
N ALA A 141 15.52 -0.98 -7.13
CA ALA A 141 15.05 -1.33 -5.79
C ALA A 141 14.96 -2.85 -5.60
N HIS A 142 14.34 -3.59 -6.53
CA HIS A 142 14.21 -5.06 -6.47
C HIS A 142 15.54 -5.81 -6.48
N SER A 143 16.50 -5.32 -7.27
CA SER A 143 17.80 -5.95 -7.43
C SER A 143 18.78 -5.65 -6.30
N THR A 144 18.61 -4.52 -5.59
CA THR A 144 19.54 -4.10 -4.53
C THR A 144 19.04 -4.35 -3.11
N PHE A 145 17.73 -4.25 -2.88
CA PHE A 145 17.18 -4.61 -1.57
C PHE A 145 17.41 -6.08 -1.31
N GLN A 146 17.61 -6.39 -0.03
CA GLN A 146 17.94 -7.72 0.43
C GLN A 146 16.76 -8.33 1.17
N PHE A 147 16.76 -9.65 1.25
CA PHE A 147 15.88 -10.41 2.12
C PHE A 147 16.72 -11.19 3.12
N CYS A 148 16.48 -10.95 4.40
CA CYS A 148 17.25 -11.49 5.50
C CYS A 148 16.43 -12.52 6.29
N ARG A 149 17.03 -13.64 6.66
CA ARG A 149 16.43 -14.61 7.58
C ARG A 149 17.48 -15.12 8.56
N ALA A 150 17.06 -15.29 9.81
CA ALA A 150 17.94 -15.80 10.85
C ALA A 150 18.47 -17.19 10.47
N GLY A 151 19.80 -17.36 10.53
CA GLY A 151 20.47 -18.62 10.20
C GLY A 151 20.60 -18.92 8.71
N GLU A 152 20.18 -18.02 7.82
CA GLU A 152 20.29 -18.19 6.37
C GLU A 152 21.17 -17.10 5.74
N GLU A 153 21.72 -17.41 4.57
CA GLU A 153 22.44 -16.42 3.77
C GLU A 153 21.50 -15.29 3.33
N THR A 154 21.99 -14.05 3.40
CA THR A 154 21.25 -12.89 2.89
C THR A 154 21.31 -12.87 1.37
N VAL A 155 20.14 -12.84 0.73
CA VAL A 155 20.00 -12.80 -0.73
C VAL A 155 19.32 -11.49 -1.16
N THR A 156 19.28 -11.20 -2.46
CA THR A 156 18.46 -10.09 -2.98
C THR A 156 16.97 -10.40 -2.80
N LEU A 157 16.14 -9.36 -2.73
CA LEU A 157 14.69 -9.52 -2.69
C LEU A 157 14.18 -10.28 -3.91
N ALA A 158 14.67 -9.94 -5.10
CA ALA A 158 14.35 -10.65 -6.34
C ALA A 158 14.66 -12.16 -6.25
N ALA A 159 15.84 -12.54 -5.74
CA ALA A 159 16.22 -13.94 -5.56
C ALA A 159 15.36 -14.65 -4.51
N ALA A 160 15.07 -13.99 -3.38
CA ALA A 160 14.18 -14.54 -2.36
C ALA A 160 12.78 -14.83 -2.91
N MET A 161 12.23 -13.88 -3.68
CA MET A 161 10.95 -14.07 -4.35
C MET A 161 11.03 -15.27 -5.30
N GLN A 162 12.06 -15.36 -6.15
CA GLN A 162 12.22 -16.43 -7.14
C GLN A 162 12.38 -17.83 -6.54
N HIS A 163 13.15 -17.98 -5.46
CA HIS A 163 13.54 -19.30 -4.95
C HIS A 163 12.66 -19.81 -3.80
N ARG A 164 12.06 -18.92 -2.99
CA ARG A 164 11.22 -19.33 -1.86
C ARG A 164 9.79 -19.56 -2.31
N ARG A 165 9.53 -20.76 -2.85
CA ARG A 165 8.22 -21.15 -3.39
C ARG A 165 7.46 -22.16 -2.50
N ALA A 166 8.07 -22.63 -1.41
CA ALA A 166 7.45 -23.61 -0.53
C ALA A 166 6.23 -23.01 0.20
N PRO A 167 5.10 -23.74 0.28
CA PRO A 167 3.95 -23.28 1.04
C PRO A 167 4.29 -23.26 2.54
N ALA A 168 3.97 -22.14 3.21
CA ALA A 168 4.18 -21.94 4.64
C ALA A 168 2.98 -21.27 5.33
N LEU A 169 2.00 -20.81 4.55
CA LEU A 169 0.76 -20.20 5.02
C LEU A 169 -0.42 -20.95 4.41
N TRP A 170 -1.43 -21.17 5.24
CA TRP A 170 -2.71 -21.77 4.87
C TRP A 170 -3.82 -20.73 4.95
N THR A 171 -5.04 -21.13 4.60
CA THR A 171 -6.19 -20.20 4.57
C THR A 171 -7.16 -20.50 5.71
N GLY A 172 -7.27 -19.57 6.65
CA GLY A 172 -8.43 -19.47 7.52
C GLY A 172 -9.56 -18.74 6.80
N THR A 173 -10.79 -19.21 6.92
CA THR A 173 -11.97 -18.62 6.25
C THR A 173 -13.01 -18.22 7.28
N ILE A 174 -13.52 -17.00 7.16
CA ILE A 174 -14.64 -16.50 7.96
C ILE A 174 -15.68 -15.96 6.98
N THR A 175 -16.88 -16.53 7.01
CA THR A 175 -18.00 -16.12 6.14
C THR A 175 -19.12 -15.62 7.01
N GLY A 176 -19.71 -14.48 6.63
CA GLY A 176 -20.86 -13.93 7.34
C GLY A 176 -22.17 -14.65 7.01
N ASP A 177 -23.06 -14.71 8.00
CA ASP A 177 -24.24 -15.58 7.99
C ASP A 177 -25.44 -15.00 7.21
N GLY A 178 -25.32 -13.77 6.70
CA GLY A 178 -26.38 -13.09 5.96
C GLY A 178 -26.40 -13.42 4.46
N ASP A 179 -27.55 -13.24 3.83
CA ASP A 179 -27.65 -13.34 2.37
C ASP A 179 -26.89 -12.19 1.70
N ARG A 180 -26.17 -12.52 0.62
CA ARG A 180 -25.51 -11.50 -0.20
C ARG A 180 -26.56 -10.52 -0.76
N PRO A 181 -26.30 -9.20 -0.75
CA PRO A 181 -27.19 -8.24 -1.38
C PRO A 181 -27.39 -8.55 -2.87
N ALA A 182 -28.64 -8.56 -3.34
CA ALA A 182 -28.96 -8.77 -4.76
C ALA A 182 -28.53 -7.62 -5.67
N LYS A 183 -28.18 -6.46 -5.10
CA LYS A 183 -27.65 -5.28 -5.80
C LYS A 183 -26.52 -4.68 -4.96
N VAL A 184 -25.51 -4.15 -5.64
CA VAL A 184 -24.43 -3.41 -4.98
C VAL A 184 -25.02 -2.12 -4.41
N PRO A 185 -24.91 -1.86 -3.09
CA PRO A 185 -25.35 -0.59 -2.51
C PRO A 185 -24.56 0.57 -3.13
N ALA A 186 -25.27 1.68 -3.39
CA ALA A 186 -24.65 2.91 -3.88
C ALA A 186 -23.54 3.37 -2.93
N ILE A 187 -22.46 3.93 -3.48
CA ILE A 187 -21.41 4.53 -2.65
C ILE A 187 -22.01 5.76 -1.96
N GLN A 188 -21.62 5.91 -0.71
CA GLN A 188 -22.07 6.99 0.16
C GLN A 188 -20.85 7.76 0.64
N MET A 189 -20.93 9.08 0.63
CA MET A 189 -19.90 9.97 1.15
C MET A 189 -20.51 10.97 2.11
N SER A 190 -20.03 10.99 3.36
CA SER A 190 -20.36 12.07 4.29
C SER A 190 -19.60 13.33 3.84
N VAL A 191 -20.33 14.40 3.55
CA VAL A 191 -19.74 15.67 3.05
C VAL A 191 -19.58 16.72 4.13
N ASP A 192 -20.18 16.50 5.29
CA ASP A 192 -19.99 17.34 6.47
C ASP A 192 -19.93 16.47 7.74
N GLY A 193 -19.48 17.07 8.83
CA GLY A 193 -19.57 16.49 10.16
C GLY A 193 -20.99 16.51 10.75
N ALA A 194 -21.98 16.98 9.98
CA ALA A 194 -23.38 17.12 10.38
C ALA A 194 -24.28 15.98 9.87
N GLY A 195 -23.71 14.99 9.18
CA GLY A 195 -24.40 13.77 8.75
C GLY A 195 -25.00 13.83 7.33
N THR A 196 -24.74 14.90 6.57
CA THR A 196 -25.17 14.97 5.16
C THR A 196 -24.40 13.93 4.36
N THR A 197 -25.14 12.99 3.76
CA THR A 197 -24.58 11.90 2.98
C THR A 197 -24.99 12.02 1.51
N LEU A 198 -24.00 12.14 0.62
CA LEU A 198 -24.23 12.11 -0.82
C LEU A 198 -24.18 10.68 -1.35
N THR A 199 -25.08 10.37 -2.28
CA THR A 199 -25.17 9.07 -2.96
C THR A 199 -25.60 9.25 -4.42
N GLY A 200 -25.42 8.23 -5.25
CA GLY A 200 -25.90 8.22 -6.64
C GLY A 200 -25.44 9.44 -7.43
N ASP A 201 -26.35 10.05 -8.19
CA ASP A 201 -26.06 11.20 -9.06
C ASP A 201 -25.56 12.43 -8.29
N ALA A 202 -26.03 12.62 -7.05
CA ALA A 202 -25.59 13.75 -6.22
C ALA A 202 -24.11 13.60 -5.82
N LEU A 203 -23.66 12.38 -5.53
CA LEU A 203 -22.26 12.08 -5.29
C LEU A 203 -21.43 12.28 -6.57
N VAL A 204 -21.90 11.76 -7.71
CA VAL A 204 -21.22 11.92 -9.00
C VAL A 204 -21.05 13.39 -9.36
N ALA A 205 -22.09 14.22 -9.20
CA ALA A 205 -22.02 15.65 -9.46
C ALA A 205 -20.99 16.35 -8.56
N HIS A 206 -20.91 15.96 -7.28
CA HIS A 206 -19.94 16.50 -6.34
C HIS A 206 -18.49 16.14 -6.72
N VAL A 207 -18.23 14.86 -7.03
CA VAL A 207 -16.90 14.39 -7.43
C VAL A 207 -16.49 14.97 -8.78
N ARG A 208 -17.44 15.20 -9.69
CA ARG A 208 -17.19 15.90 -10.97
C ARG A 208 -16.73 17.35 -10.75
N ALA A 209 -17.28 18.04 -9.75
CA ALA A 209 -16.80 19.37 -9.37
C ALA A 209 -15.36 19.33 -8.82
N TRP A 210 -15.02 18.31 -8.02
CA TRP A 210 -13.63 18.09 -7.58
C TRP A 210 -12.69 17.79 -8.75
N ALA A 211 -13.12 16.98 -9.71
CA ALA A 211 -12.31 16.66 -10.89
C ALA A 211 -12.04 17.92 -11.74
N ALA A 212 -13.06 18.75 -11.94
CA ALA A 212 -12.92 20.03 -12.63
C ALA A 212 -11.99 21.01 -11.90
N ALA A 213 -11.94 20.95 -10.56
CA ALA A 213 -11.02 21.71 -9.73
C ALA A 213 -9.61 21.11 -9.61
N GLY A 214 -9.37 19.91 -10.18
CA GLY A 214 -8.10 19.19 -10.06
C GLY A 214 -7.85 18.57 -8.68
N ALA A 215 -8.89 18.44 -7.85
CA ALA A 215 -8.79 17.83 -6.51
C ALA A 215 -8.85 16.30 -6.54
N VAL A 216 -9.33 15.71 -7.63
CA VAL A 216 -9.38 14.25 -7.86
C VAL A 216 -9.14 13.96 -9.34
N GLU A 217 -8.64 12.77 -9.64
CA GLU A 217 -8.45 12.31 -11.01
C GLU A 217 -9.81 12.13 -11.73
N PRO A 218 -9.93 12.51 -13.02
CA PRO A 218 -11.20 12.43 -13.74
C PRO A 218 -11.82 11.03 -13.82
N ASP A 219 -10.99 9.99 -13.81
CA ASP A 219 -11.42 8.59 -13.87
C ASP A 219 -12.17 8.12 -12.61
N VAL A 220 -12.06 8.84 -11.49
CA VAL A 220 -12.90 8.59 -10.31
C VAL A 220 -14.37 8.89 -10.60
N VAL A 221 -14.66 9.89 -11.44
CA VAL A 221 -16.03 10.18 -11.89
C VAL A 221 -16.55 9.01 -12.73
N ASP A 222 -15.75 8.58 -13.70
CA ASP A 222 -16.09 7.45 -14.59
C ASP A 222 -16.33 6.17 -13.79
N ALA A 223 -15.52 5.91 -12.75
CA ALA A 223 -15.67 4.75 -11.88
C ALA A 223 -16.99 4.77 -11.08
N LEU A 224 -17.38 5.94 -10.55
CA LEU A 224 -18.65 6.09 -9.81
C LEU A 224 -19.86 5.94 -10.73
N GLU A 225 -19.80 6.52 -11.93
CA GLU A 225 -20.86 6.38 -12.93
C GLU A 225 -21.00 4.93 -13.38
N CYS A 226 -19.88 4.25 -13.63
CA CYS A 226 -19.84 2.84 -13.98
C CYS A 226 -20.46 1.98 -12.87
N LEU A 227 -20.15 2.25 -11.60
CA LEU A 227 -20.73 1.54 -10.47
C LEU A 227 -22.25 1.72 -10.38
N ASN A 228 -22.73 2.95 -10.54
CA ASN A 228 -24.16 3.25 -10.50
C ASN A 228 -24.91 2.54 -11.64
N ALA A 229 -24.33 2.54 -12.85
CA ALA A 229 -24.94 1.95 -14.03
C ALA A 229 -24.96 0.41 -14.02
N ASN A 230 -24.08 -0.26 -13.25
CA ASN A 230 -23.89 -1.71 -13.27
C ASN A 230 -24.11 -2.38 -11.90
N ALA A 231 -24.85 -1.72 -10.99
CA ALA A 231 -25.00 -2.16 -9.60
C ALA A 231 -25.65 -3.56 -9.45
N ASP A 232 -26.50 -3.97 -10.39
CA ASP A 232 -27.13 -5.29 -10.44
C ASP A 232 -26.17 -6.36 -10.99
N VAL A 233 -25.43 -6.05 -12.06
CA VAL A 233 -24.48 -6.98 -12.68
C VAL A 233 -23.32 -7.30 -11.72
N TRP A 234 -22.78 -6.28 -11.05
CA TRP A 234 -21.64 -6.46 -10.15
C TRP A 234 -21.99 -7.21 -8.87
N ALA A 235 -23.24 -7.21 -8.43
CA ALA A 235 -23.67 -7.99 -7.25
C ALA A 235 -23.67 -9.52 -7.50
N GLY A 236 -23.63 -9.93 -8.78
CA GLY A 236 -23.69 -11.31 -9.22
C GLY A 236 -22.34 -11.93 -9.55
N THR A 237 -22.23 -12.51 -10.75
CA THR A 237 -21.11 -13.36 -11.19
C THR A 237 -19.73 -12.69 -11.12
N ASP A 238 -19.67 -11.37 -11.24
CA ASP A 238 -18.41 -10.61 -11.19
C ASP A 238 -17.78 -10.63 -9.79
N LEU A 239 -18.58 -10.45 -8.73
CA LEU A 239 -18.09 -10.60 -7.35
C LEU A 239 -17.77 -12.06 -7.03
N ASP A 240 -18.54 -13.02 -7.52
CA ASP A 240 -18.27 -14.45 -7.30
C ASP A 240 -16.96 -14.94 -7.91
N SER A 241 -16.59 -14.36 -9.06
CA SER A 241 -15.36 -14.68 -9.78
C SER A 241 -14.16 -13.83 -9.35
N THR A 242 -14.31 -12.95 -8.35
CA THR A 242 -13.27 -12.02 -7.89
C THR A 242 -12.90 -12.24 -6.43
N VAL A 243 -11.60 -12.22 -6.14
CA VAL A 243 -11.06 -12.12 -4.78
C VAL A 243 -10.28 -10.82 -4.66
N PHE A 244 -10.66 -9.98 -3.70
CA PHE A 244 -9.97 -8.73 -3.40
C PHE A 244 -8.85 -8.99 -2.40
N VAL A 245 -7.61 -8.78 -2.80
CA VAL A 245 -6.43 -8.95 -1.95
C VAL A 245 -6.07 -7.58 -1.36
N LEU A 246 -6.10 -7.48 -0.04
CA LEU A 246 -5.78 -6.25 0.69
C LEU A 246 -4.46 -6.44 1.42
N LEU A 247 -3.37 -5.95 0.81
CA LEU A 247 -2.04 -5.93 1.43
C LEU A 247 -2.00 -4.79 2.46
N GLY A 248 -2.00 -5.13 3.75
CA GLY A 248 -2.32 -4.16 4.81
C GLY A 248 -3.83 -4.05 5.05
N GLY A 249 -4.52 -5.19 5.10
CA GLY A 249 -5.98 -5.27 5.12
C GLY A 249 -6.67 -4.65 6.33
N THR A 250 -5.92 -4.28 7.37
CA THR A 250 -6.41 -3.58 8.57
C THR A 250 -5.96 -2.11 8.64
N SER A 251 -5.46 -1.55 7.54
CA SER A 251 -5.12 -0.12 7.42
C SER A 251 -6.39 0.73 7.39
N GLU A 252 -6.31 1.99 7.83
CA GLU A 252 -7.48 2.89 7.91
C GLU A 252 -8.11 3.16 6.54
N MET A 253 -7.28 3.30 5.50
CA MET A 253 -7.73 3.55 4.13
C MET A 253 -8.08 2.26 3.35
N CYS A 254 -8.03 1.10 4.02
CA CYS A 254 -8.32 -0.17 3.39
C CYS A 254 -9.84 -0.33 3.16
N PRO A 255 -10.30 -0.70 1.95
CA PRO A 255 -11.73 -0.83 1.63
C PRO A 255 -12.35 -2.13 2.17
N LEU A 256 -11.87 -2.66 3.30
CA LEU A 256 -12.34 -3.93 3.86
C LEU A 256 -13.85 -3.91 4.16
N ALA A 257 -14.31 -2.91 4.91
CA ALA A 257 -15.70 -2.77 5.29
C ALA A 257 -16.65 -2.62 4.07
N PRO A 258 -16.41 -1.70 3.12
CA PRO A 258 -17.29 -1.60 1.95
C PRO A 258 -17.27 -2.85 1.06
N LEU A 259 -16.17 -3.60 0.99
CA LEU A 259 -16.13 -4.87 0.25
C LEU A 259 -16.94 -5.98 0.94
N LEU A 260 -16.75 -6.18 2.24
CA LEU A 260 -17.51 -7.19 3.00
C LEU A 260 -19.01 -6.88 3.04
N ALA A 261 -19.39 -5.61 3.18
CA ALA A 261 -20.78 -5.16 3.11
C ALA A 261 -21.47 -5.47 1.76
N ARG A 262 -20.70 -5.77 0.71
CA ARG A 262 -21.19 -6.17 -0.63
C ARG A 262 -21.17 -7.68 -0.84
N GLY A 263 -20.82 -8.45 0.18
CA GLY A 263 -20.68 -9.91 0.08
C GLY A 263 -19.45 -10.36 -0.73
N ALA A 264 -18.43 -9.50 -0.85
CA ALA A 264 -17.21 -9.82 -1.59
C ALA A 264 -16.36 -10.85 -0.83
N THR A 265 -15.52 -11.57 -1.59
CA THR A 265 -14.44 -12.38 -1.00
C THR A 265 -13.17 -11.55 -0.90
N VAL A 266 -12.63 -11.44 0.30
CA VAL A 266 -11.49 -10.57 0.63
C VAL A 266 -10.36 -11.40 1.23
N ALA A 267 -9.19 -11.44 0.59
CA ALA A 267 -7.96 -11.94 1.19
C ALA A 267 -7.25 -10.81 1.96
N CYS A 268 -7.27 -10.88 3.29
CA CYS A 268 -6.75 -9.84 4.16
C CYS A 268 -5.35 -10.22 4.67
N VAL A 269 -4.34 -9.48 4.22
CA VAL A 269 -2.96 -9.62 4.71
C VAL A 269 -2.73 -8.55 5.76
N ALA A 270 -2.64 -8.97 7.02
CA ALA A 270 -2.29 -8.12 8.15
C ALA A 270 -1.65 -8.97 9.25
N ARG A 271 -0.98 -8.31 10.20
CA ARG A 271 -0.40 -8.98 11.37
C ARG A 271 -1.49 -9.38 12.37
N GLY A 272 -1.26 -10.47 13.11
CA GLY A 272 -2.08 -10.84 14.26
C GLY A 272 -2.17 -9.68 15.24
N SER A 273 -3.38 -9.17 15.47
CA SER A 273 -3.64 -7.97 16.27
C SER A 273 -5.12 -7.82 16.61
N ALA A 274 -5.44 -6.93 17.55
CA ALA A 274 -6.83 -6.55 17.84
C ALA A 274 -7.57 -5.99 16.61
N ARG A 275 -6.86 -5.30 15.68
CA ARG A 275 -7.45 -4.84 14.42
C ARG A 275 -7.81 -6.00 13.49
N LEU A 276 -7.02 -7.06 13.47
CA LEU A 276 -7.35 -8.28 12.72
C LEU A 276 -8.55 -9.00 13.33
N ALA A 277 -8.66 -9.04 14.66
CA ALA A 277 -9.84 -9.57 15.35
C ALA A 277 -11.10 -8.75 15.03
N ALA A 278 -11.00 -7.42 14.98
CA ALA A 278 -12.10 -6.55 14.56
C ALA A 278 -12.50 -6.77 13.10
N ALA A 279 -11.53 -6.97 12.19
CA ALA A 279 -11.78 -7.32 10.80
C ALA A 279 -12.52 -8.68 10.66
N ALA A 280 -12.13 -9.67 11.46
CA ALA A 280 -12.80 -10.97 11.52
C ALA A 280 -14.25 -10.85 12.04
N ALA A 281 -14.48 -10.08 13.10
CA ALA A 281 -15.82 -9.82 13.62
C ALA A 281 -16.70 -9.09 12.57
N LEU A 282 -16.13 -8.11 11.87
CA LEU A 282 -16.80 -7.41 10.77
C LEU A 282 -17.21 -8.37 9.64
N ALA A 283 -16.35 -9.32 9.29
CA ALA A 283 -16.66 -10.33 8.27
C ALA A 283 -17.77 -11.29 8.72
N ALA A 284 -17.70 -11.79 9.96
CA ALA A 284 -18.74 -12.67 10.52
C ALA A 284 -20.11 -11.98 10.57
N ALA A 285 -20.15 -10.66 10.79
CA ALA A 285 -21.38 -9.86 10.80
C ALA A 285 -21.83 -9.38 9.40
N SER A 286 -21.07 -9.66 8.34
CA SER A 286 -21.34 -9.12 7.00
C SER A 286 -22.38 -9.94 6.22
N PRO A 287 -23.13 -9.33 5.28
CA PRO A 287 -24.10 -10.04 4.45
C PRO A 287 -23.39 -10.83 3.34
N GLY A 288 -23.07 -12.10 3.62
CA GLY A 288 -22.44 -13.03 2.66
C GLY A 288 -20.98 -12.71 2.34
N GLY A 289 -20.36 -11.77 3.07
CA GLY A 289 -18.96 -11.42 2.89
C GLY A 289 -18.05 -12.52 3.42
N THR A 290 -16.95 -12.75 2.72
CA THR A 290 -15.97 -13.78 3.10
C THR A 290 -14.60 -13.16 3.31
N LEU A 291 -13.99 -13.42 4.46
CA LEU A 291 -12.64 -13.01 4.80
C LEU A 291 -11.72 -14.24 4.79
N LEU A 292 -10.70 -14.19 3.94
CA LEU A 292 -9.62 -15.16 3.86
C LEU A 292 -8.41 -14.60 4.59
N LEU A 293 -7.91 -15.34 5.58
CA LEU A 293 -6.78 -14.95 6.42
C LEU A 293 -5.62 -15.93 6.20
N PRO A 294 -4.37 -15.44 6.07
CA PRO A 294 -3.21 -16.33 6.14
C PRO A 294 -3.07 -16.84 7.57
N ILE A 295 -2.97 -18.17 7.74
CA ILE A 295 -2.76 -18.82 9.05
C ILE A 295 -1.48 -19.66 9.04
N SER A 296 -0.84 -19.77 10.20
CA SER A 296 0.35 -20.62 10.41
C SER A 296 -0.02 -21.97 11.04
N GLY A 297 0.56 -23.07 10.54
CA GLY A 297 0.44 -24.41 11.14
C GLY A 297 -0.85 -25.18 10.78
N GLY A 298 -1.13 -25.32 9.49
CA GLY A 298 -2.45 -25.64 8.92
C GLY A 298 -3.25 -26.82 9.48
N VAL A 299 -4.57 -26.70 9.32
CA VAL A 299 -5.48 -27.81 9.02
C VAL A 299 -5.67 -27.83 7.51
N ASP A 300 -5.18 -28.90 6.87
CA ASP A 300 -5.21 -29.29 5.45
C ASP A 300 -5.00 -28.22 4.34
N ALA A 301 -4.11 -28.52 3.40
CA ALA A 301 -3.59 -27.62 2.36
C ALA A 301 -4.54 -27.41 1.16
N SER A 302 -5.76 -27.94 1.20
CA SER A 302 -6.74 -27.73 0.13
C SER A 302 -7.61 -26.51 0.44
N TRP A 303 -7.40 -25.42 -0.32
CA TRP A 303 -8.43 -24.40 -0.44
C TRP A 303 -9.65 -25.06 -1.11
N SER A 304 -10.77 -25.13 -0.40
CA SER A 304 -12.07 -25.42 -1.00
C SER A 304 -13.01 -24.25 -0.72
N PRO A 305 -13.79 -23.78 -1.72
CA PRO A 305 -14.88 -22.83 -1.49
C PRO A 305 -15.95 -23.39 -0.55
N ALA A 306 -15.91 -24.70 -0.28
CA ALA A 306 -16.75 -25.41 0.68
C ALA A 306 -15.93 -26.09 1.80
N SER A 307 -14.69 -25.65 2.05
CA SER A 307 -13.94 -26.14 3.23
C SER A 307 -14.82 -25.91 4.46
N PRO A 308 -14.93 -26.89 5.37
CA PRO A 308 -15.76 -26.72 6.55
C PRO A 308 -15.35 -25.43 7.24
N ALA A 309 -16.34 -24.60 7.57
CA ALA A 309 -16.11 -23.41 8.34
C ALA A 309 -15.27 -23.83 9.58
N PRO A 310 -14.19 -23.10 9.90
CA PRO A 310 -13.41 -23.40 11.10
C PRO A 310 -14.35 -23.46 12.30
N ALA A 311 -14.05 -24.35 13.26
CA ALA A 311 -14.97 -24.65 14.36
C ALA A 311 -15.34 -23.40 15.19
N SER A 312 -14.52 -22.34 15.14
CA SER A 312 -14.88 -20.98 15.53
C SER A 312 -13.96 -19.92 14.89
N VAL A 313 -14.42 -18.66 14.87
CA VAL A 313 -13.58 -17.49 14.50
C VAL A 313 -12.34 -17.36 15.40
N GLU A 314 -12.47 -17.70 16.68
CA GLU A 314 -11.37 -17.63 17.65
C GLU A 314 -10.24 -18.60 17.30
N GLU A 315 -10.56 -19.81 16.85
CA GLU A 315 -9.56 -20.80 16.45
C GLU A 315 -8.73 -20.32 15.25
N VAL A 316 -9.39 -19.69 14.26
CA VAL A 316 -8.71 -19.05 13.13
C VAL A 316 -7.75 -17.98 13.63
N LEU A 317 -8.25 -17.06 14.46
CA LEU A 317 -7.49 -15.90 14.92
C LEU A 317 -6.26 -16.28 15.75
N ARG A 318 -6.25 -17.43 16.42
CA ARG A 318 -5.09 -17.93 17.18
C ARG A 318 -3.83 -18.10 16.33
N THR A 319 -4.00 -18.38 15.04
CA THR A 319 -2.88 -18.63 14.10
C THR A 319 -2.87 -17.66 12.93
N ALA A 320 -3.84 -16.74 12.87
CA ALA A 320 -4.00 -15.80 11.77
C ALA A 320 -3.03 -14.64 11.83
N GLY A 321 -2.62 -14.24 10.63
CA GLY A 321 -1.84 -13.06 10.36
C GLY A 321 -0.54 -13.39 9.66
N ALA A 322 -0.09 -12.44 8.86
CA ALA A 322 1.20 -12.49 8.20
C ALA A 322 1.81 -11.08 8.17
N ASP A 323 3.12 -11.00 8.36
CA ASP A 323 3.88 -9.76 8.30
C ASP A 323 4.45 -9.55 6.89
N LEU A 324 4.04 -8.45 6.24
CA LEU A 324 4.43 -8.14 4.86
C LEU A 324 5.95 -8.09 4.66
N ILE A 325 6.70 -7.65 5.66
CA ILE A 325 8.15 -7.46 5.54
C ILE A 325 8.88 -8.78 5.74
N THR A 326 8.51 -9.54 6.76
CA THR A 326 9.23 -10.77 7.16
C THR A 326 8.74 -12.04 6.48
N GLN A 327 7.53 -12.01 5.93
CA GLN A 327 6.88 -13.16 5.27
C GLN A 327 6.50 -12.85 3.81
N THR A 328 7.22 -11.93 3.14
CA THR A 328 6.91 -11.50 1.76
C THR A 328 6.79 -12.67 0.78
N PRO A 329 7.76 -13.62 0.71
CA PRO A 329 7.67 -14.74 -0.23
C PRO A 329 6.55 -15.72 0.10
N GLU A 330 6.28 -15.94 1.39
CA GLU A 330 5.22 -16.82 1.88
C GLU A 330 3.83 -16.25 1.55
N ILE A 331 3.61 -14.96 1.80
CA ILE A 331 2.36 -14.25 1.45
C ILE A 331 2.12 -14.36 -0.05
N ARG A 332 3.14 -14.09 -0.86
CA ARG A 332 3.02 -14.22 -2.31
C ARG A 332 2.66 -15.65 -2.72
N THR A 333 3.34 -16.66 -2.16
CA THR A 333 3.07 -18.08 -2.46
C THR A 333 1.64 -18.47 -2.10
N TRP A 334 1.16 -18.01 -0.94
CA TRP A 334 -0.23 -18.20 -0.52
C TRP A 334 -1.22 -17.53 -1.47
N LEU A 335 -1.02 -16.25 -1.81
CA LEU A 335 -1.90 -15.54 -2.75
C LEU A 335 -1.91 -16.17 -4.16
N ALA A 336 -0.79 -16.72 -4.60
CA ALA A 336 -0.70 -17.40 -5.88
C ALA A 336 -1.55 -18.69 -5.92
N SER A 337 -1.70 -19.39 -4.78
CA SER A 337 -2.52 -20.61 -4.68
C SER A 337 -3.99 -20.34 -4.38
N LEU A 338 -4.35 -19.15 -3.89
CA LEU A 338 -5.73 -18.80 -3.56
C LEU A 338 -6.66 -18.81 -4.77
N ALA A 339 -7.81 -19.45 -4.63
CA ALA A 339 -8.90 -19.42 -5.60
C ALA A 339 -8.45 -19.54 -7.07
N PRO A 340 -7.90 -20.70 -7.48
CA PRO A 340 -7.50 -20.95 -8.86
C PRO A 340 -8.65 -20.65 -9.83
N GLY A 341 -8.35 -19.97 -10.94
CA GLY A 341 -9.35 -19.56 -11.94
C GLY A 341 -10.15 -18.30 -11.60
N LYS A 342 -10.11 -17.80 -10.36
CA LYS A 342 -10.71 -16.50 -10.01
C LYS A 342 -9.75 -15.34 -10.32
N ARG A 343 -10.33 -14.17 -10.60
CA ARG A 343 -9.60 -12.90 -10.74
C ARG A 343 -9.12 -12.44 -9.36
N LEU A 344 -7.85 -12.06 -9.24
CA LEU A 344 -7.38 -11.30 -8.09
C LEU A 344 -7.37 -9.80 -8.40
N VAL A 345 -7.92 -9.00 -7.49
CA VAL A 345 -7.75 -7.54 -7.49
C VAL A 345 -6.88 -7.19 -6.29
N VAL A 346 -5.63 -6.81 -6.54
CA VAL A 346 -4.65 -6.56 -5.47
C VAL A 346 -4.56 -5.07 -5.18
N GLY A 347 -4.76 -4.69 -3.92
CA GLY A 347 -4.56 -3.33 -3.43
C GLY A 347 -3.48 -3.30 -2.34
N ALA A 348 -2.64 -2.27 -2.39
CA ALA A 348 -1.56 -2.00 -1.44
C ALA A 348 -1.97 -0.85 -0.51
N TYR A 349 -2.23 -1.17 0.76
CA TYR A 349 -2.78 -0.25 1.76
C TYR A 349 -1.89 -0.09 2.99
N ALA A 350 -0.83 -0.88 3.11
CA ALA A 350 0.06 -0.82 4.27
C ALA A 350 0.87 0.49 4.27
N TYR A 351 0.76 1.22 5.37
CA TYR A 351 1.57 2.39 5.67
C TYR A 351 2.27 2.20 7.01
N LEU A 352 3.52 2.63 7.11
CA LEU A 352 4.37 2.55 8.30
C LEU A 352 5.23 3.81 8.37
N ASP A 353 5.88 4.07 9.49
CA ASP A 353 6.74 5.24 9.64
C ASP A 353 8.17 4.99 9.14
N GLY A 354 8.74 6.00 8.50
CA GLY A 354 10.15 6.05 8.12
C GLY A 354 10.59 4.90 7.21
N GLU A 355 11.72 4.28 7.55
CA GLU A 355 12.33 3.24 6.70
C GLU A 355 11.48 1.97 6.57
N ALA A 356 10.60 1.70 7.54
CA ALA A 356 9.69 0.56 7.50
C ALA A 356 8.66 0.72 6.38
N HIS A 357 8.28 1.95 6.04
CA HIS A 357 7.39 2.22 4.91
C HIS A 357 7.96 1.72 3.60
N VAL A 358 9.25 2.00 3.35
CA VAL A 358 9.94 1.59 2.12
C VAL A 358 10.00 0.07 2.02
N ARG A 359 10.33 -0.59 3.14
CA ARG A 359 10.39 -2.06 3.23
C ARG A 359 9.04 -2.70 2.96
N ALA A 360 7.96 -2.17 3.56
CA ALA A 360 6.60 -2.66 3.32
C ALA A 360 6.12 -2.37 1.89
N SER A 361 6.41 -1.19 1.35
CA SER A 361 6.03 -0.81 -0.02
C SER A 361 6.70 -1.73 -1.05
N LEU A 362 7.99 -1.98 -0.89
CA LEU A 362 8.73 -2.88 -1.78
C LEU A 362 8.28 -4.34 -1.63
N ALA A 363 7.93 -4.76 -0.41
CA ALA A 363 7.33 -6.08 -0.20
C ALA A 363 5.99 -6.23 -0.95
N MET A 364 5.10 -5.24 -0.85
CA MET A 364 3.81 -5.25 -1.55
C MET A 364 3.99 -5.23 -3.06
N ASP A 365 4.90 -4.41 -3.58
CA ASP A 365 5.21 -4.35 -5.01
C ASP A 365 5.77 -5.69 -5.53
N ALA A 366 6.71 -6.31 -4.80
CA ALA A 366 7.25 -7.62 -5.15
C ALA A 366 6.17 -8.71 -5.19
N ILE A 367 5.26 -8.72 -4.21
CA ILE A 367 4.11 -9.62 -4.18
C ILE A 367 3.24 -9.39 -5.43
N ALA A 368 2.86 -8.15 -5.70
CA ALA A 368 1.99 -7.79 -6.82
C ALA A 368 2.62 -8.14 -8.17
N ALA A 369 3.91 -7.82 -8.36
CA ALA A 369 4.64 -8.10 -9.59
C ALA A 369 4.71 -9.61 -9.90
N ASP A 370 5.04 -10.44 -8.90
CA ASP A 370 5.08 -11.90 -9.10
C ASP A 370 3.68 -12.48 -9.36
N LEU A 371 2.63 -11.98 -8.69
CA LEU A 371 1.24 -12.38 -8.96
C LEU A 371 0.80 -12.01 -10.37
N VAL A 372 1.15 -10.82 -10.86
CA VAL A 372 0.87 -10.41 -12.24
C VAL A 372 1.61 -11.32 -13.22
N ALA A 373 2.87 -11.65 -12.97
CA ALA A 373 3.64 -12.53 -13.84
C ALA A 373 3.11 -13.97 -13.85
N THR A 374 2.71 -14.50 -12.70
CA THR A 374 2.30 -15.91 -12.55
C THR A 374 0.83 -16.18 -12.85
N ARG A 375 -0.07 -15.23 -12.54
CA ARG A 375 -1.52 -15.37 -12.79
C ARG A 375 -2.01 -14.58 -14.01
N GLY A 376 -1.35 -13.49 -14.37
CA GLY A 376 -1.74 -12.64 -15.51
C GLY A 376 -1.49 -13.26 -16.89
N GLY A 377 -0.58 -14.24 -16.98
CA GLY A 377 -0.26 -14.94 -18.23
C GLY A 377 -1.31 -15.93 -18.75
N GLY A 378 -2.35 -16.25 -17.96
CA GLY A 378 -3.35 -17.28 -18.30
C GLY A 378 -4.51 -16.82 -19.19
N GLY A 379 -4.63 -15.53 -19.51
CA GLY A 379 -5.81 -14.97 -20.21
C GLY A 379 -5.70 -14.78 -21.73
N GLY A 380 -4.60 -15.20 -22.37
CA GLY A 380 -4.29 -14.83 -23.77
C GLY A 380 -4.15 -15.97 -24.78
N GLY A 381 -4.43 -17.22 -24.41
CA GLY A 381 -4.20 -18.38 -25.26
C GLY A 381 -5.47 -19.16 -25.57
N GLY A 382 -6.34 -18.63 -26.43
CA GLY A 382 -7.53 -19.36 -26.89
C GLY A 382 -8.34 -18.55 -27.89
N GLY A 383 -8.04 -18.72 -29.18
CA GLY A 383 -8.82 -18.10 -30.25
C GLY A 383 -8.07 -17.88 -31.56
N GLY A 384 -7.21 -18.81 -31.97
CA GLY A 384 -6.74 -18.93 -33.35
C GLY A 384 -7.24 -20.26 -33.90
N GLY A 385 -8.17 -20.22 -34.85
CA GLY A 385 -8.64 -21.39 -35.60
C GLY A 385 -10.13 -21.34 -35.91
N GLY A 386 -10.45 -20.99 -37.16
CA GLY A 386 -11.80 -20.97 -37.73
C GLY A 386 -11.96 -19.87 -38.75
#